data_AF-A0A1G0C2P0-F1
#
_entry.id   AF-A0A1G0C2P0-F1
#
_cell.length_a   1.000
_cell.length_b   1.000
_cell.length_c   1.000
_cell.angle_alpha   90.00
_cell.angle_beta   90.00
_cell.angle_gamma   90.00
#
_symmetry.space_group_name_H-M   'P 1'
#
loop_
_entity.id
_entity.type
_entity.pdbx_description
1 polymer ?
#
loop_
_entity_poly.entity_id
_entity_poly.type
_entity_poly.pdbx_seq_one_letter_code
_entity_poly.pdbx_strand_id
1 'polypeptide(L)'
;MLFDAYEQKGLLFNMNFKEANGSYAAYRGDLVLELGEVGDAFGHRKPPVSTIKNTIVLADNDKIKLYVGSLDELALLPKVLDYYQADFAADVLLILFVVNINKPLVIEFGGLNIAAIGMQEGLIWNELIDIAALDKGDFKGQSASEKIVTVYKALSDFKPKGDKVSFEEALTRTVELKRAGRGPV
;
A
#
# COMPACT_ATOMS: atom_id res chain seq x y z
N MET A 1 -4.26 18.74 4.58
CA MET A 1 -4.71 17.61 3.74
C MET A 1 -4.27 16.31 4.41
N LEU A 2 -4.90 15.17 4.12
CA LEU A 2 -4.68 13.90 4.83
C LEU A 2 -3.19 13.54 5.03
N PHE A 3 -2.40 13.64 3.95
CA PHE A 3 -0.98 13.30 4.03
C PHE A 3 -0.13 14.32 4.81
N ASP A 4 -0.57 15.57 4.96
CA ASP A 4 0.09 16.52 5.86
C ASP A 4 -0.13 16.11 7.32
N ALA A 5 -1.33 15.63 7.66
CA ALA A 5 -1.61 15.10 8.98
C ALA A 5 -0.81 13.83 9.26
N TYR A 6 -0.60 12.98 8.25
CA TYR A 6 0.26 11.80 8.38
C TYR A 6 1.73 12.20 8.57
N GLU A 7 2.22 13.20 7.84
CA GLU A 7 3.58 13.73 8.02
C GLU A 7 3.80 14.26 9.44
N GLN A 8 2.86 15.07 9.96
CA GLN A 8 2.92 15.60 11.32
C GLN A 8 2.89 14.49 12.38
N LYS A 9 2.18 13.39 12.13
CA LYS A 9 2.13 12.21 12.99
C LYS A 9 3.34 11.28 12.82
N GLY A 10 4.25 11.57 11.89
CA GLY A 10 5.41 10.73 11.59
C GLY A 10 5.05 9.41 10.90
N LEU A 11 3.96 9.39 10.12
CA LEU A 11 3.45 8.19 9.44
C LEU A 11 3.95 8.02 8.00
N LEU A 12 4.55 9.06 7.42
CA LEU A 12 5.19 8.98 6.10
C LEU A 12 6.67 8.60 6.28
N PHE A 13 7.14 7.63 5.51
CA PHE A 13 8.53 7.17 5.54
C PHE A 13 9.03 6.90 4.12
N ASN A 14 10.34 6.99 3.86
CA ASN A 14 10.92 6.79 2.53
C ASN A 14 10.10 7.42 1.38
N MET A 15 9.72 8.70 1.55
CA MET A 15 8.79 9.38 0.65
C MET A 15 9.41 9.58 -0.73
N ASN A 16 8.69 9.17 -1.77
CA ASN A 16 9.00 9.50 -3.16
C ASN A 16 8.35 10.82 -3.54
N PHE A 17 7.05 10.97 -3.26
CA PHE A 17 6.34 12.24 -3.42
C PHE A 17 5.07 12.29 -2.58
N LYS A 18 4.64 13.52 -2.29
CA LYS A 18 3.33 13.89 -1.76
C LYS A 18 2.87 15.11 -2.57
N GLU A 19 1.74 15.00 -3.28
CA GLU A 19 1.24 16.04 -4.17
C GLU A 19 -0.29 16.11 -4.09
N ALA A 20 -0.85 17.32 -4.17
CA ALA A 20 -2.29 17.54 -4.23
C ALA A 20 -2.69 18.23 -5.54
N ASN A 21 -3.82 17.82 -6.10
CA ASN A 21 -4.40 18.37 -7.31
C ASN A 21 -5.93 18.37 -7.20
N GLY A 22 -6.52 19.56 -7.00
CA GLY A 22 -7.95 19.71 -6.74
C GLY A 22 -8.35 19.03 -5.43
N SER A 23 -9.37 18.17 -5.49
CA SER A 23 -9.81 17.37 -4.33
C SER A 23 -8.94 16.15 -4.06
N TYR A 24 -8.07 15.78 -5.00
CA TYR A 24 -7.18 14.65 -4.87
C TYR A 24 -5.90 15.03 -4.13
N ALA A 25 -5.48 14.17 -3.22
CA ALA A 25 -4.13 14.13 -2.68
C ALA A 25 -3.55 12.76 -2.99
N ALA A 26 -2.27 12.71 -3.37
CA ALA A 26 -1.59 11.47 -3.72
C ALA A 26 -0.24 11.36 -3.02
N TYR A 27 0.10 10.13 -2.62
CA TYR A 27 1.34 9.80 -1.93
C TYR A 27 1.98 8.54 -2.53
N ARG A 28 3.30 8.59 -2.72
CA ARG A 28 4.15 7.39 -2.86
C ARG A 28 5.29 7.42 -1.86
N GLY A 29 5.55 6.27 -1.25
CA GLY A 29 6.62 6.03 -0.30
C GLY A 29 6.26 4.86 0.61
N ASP A 30 6.90 4.73 1.75
CA ASP A 30 6.54 3.75 2.76
C ASP A 30 5.58 4.38 3.79
N LEU A 31 4.58 3.63 4.24
CA LEU A 31 3.73 4.04 5.33
C LEU A 31 4.08 3.28 6.60
N VAL A 32 4.10 3.98 7.73
CA VAL A 32 4.44 3.39 9.03
C VAL A 32 3.32 2.46 9.49
N LEU A 33 3.69 1.27 9.96
CA LEU A 33 2.78 0.31 10.60
C LEU A 33 3.09 0.12 12.08
N GLU A 34 4.22 0.64 12.55
CA GLU A 34 4.56 0.71 13.97
C GLU A 34 5.66 1.77 14.15
N LEU A 35 5.38 2.78 14.99
CA LEU A 35 6.32 3.87 15.25
C LEU A 35 7.58 3.36 15.97
N GLY A 36 8.72 3.93 15.63
CA GLY A 36 9.95 3.72 16.40
C GLY A 36 9.84 4.33 17.80
N GLU A 37 10.56 3.72 18.73
CA GLU A 37 10.75 4.24 20.09
C GLU A 37 11.38 5.64 20.06
N VAL A 38 11.11 6.44 21.10
CA VAL A 38 11.84 7.69 21.33
C VAL A 38 13.28 7.36 21.70
N GLY A 39 14.21 7.75 20.84
CA GLY A 39 15.63 7.42 20.93
C GLY A 39 16.46 8.39 21.76
N ASP A 40 15.94 9.58 22.07
CA ASP A 40 16.65 10.58 22.88
C ASP A 40 15.72 11.49 23.69
N ALA A 41 16.32 12.31 24.55
CA ALA A 41 15.62 13.27 25.41
C ALA A 41 14.95 14.42 24.66
N PHE A 42 15.23 14.58 23.35
CA PHE A 42 14.64 15.61 22.50
C PHE A 42 13.39 15.11 21.75
N GLY A 43 13.01 13.85 21.97
CA GLY A 43 11.81 13.27 21.36
C GLY A 43 12.06 12.73 19.95
N HIS A 44 13.30 12.65 19.48
CA HIS A 44 13.58 12.06 18.18
C HIS A 44 13.28 10.57 18.23
N ARG A 45 12.54 10.08 17.23
CA ARG A 45 12.20 8.66 17.13
C ARG A 45 13.27 7.91 16.34
N LYS A 46 13.51 6.66 16.74
CA LYS A 46 14.20 5.66 15.92
C LYS A 46 13.40 5.41 14.62
N PRO A 47 13.99 4.77 13.60
CA PRO A 47 13.24 4.30 12.45
C PRO A 47 12.01 3.46 12.85
N PRO A 48 10.94 3.46 12.04
CA PRO A 48 9.76 2.64 12.29
C PRO A 48 10.13 1.17 12.50
N VAL A 49 9.43 0.50 13.43
CA VAL A 49 9.63 -0.94 13.69
C VAL A 49 9.11 -1.75 12.51
N SER A 50 8.01 -1.32 11.90
CA SER A 50 7.47 -1.93 10.68
C SER A 50 6.84 -0.88 9.77
N THR A 51 6.89 -1.14 8.46
CA THR A 51 6.28 -0.33 7.42
C THR A 51 5.59 -1.22 6.40
N ILE A 52 4.63 -0.65 5.67
CA ILE A 52 4.19 -1.16 4.38
C ILE A 52 4.95 -0.39 3.30
N LYS A 53 5.57 -1.15 2.39
CA LYS A 53 6.57 -0.62 1.47
C LYS A 53 5.96 -0.16 0.15
N ASN A 54 6.61 0.83 -0.48
CA ASN A 54 6.34 1.26 -1.85
C ASN A 54 4.87 1.56 -2.13
N THR A 55 4.18 2.13 -1.15
CA THR A 55 2.76 2.45 -1.24
C THR A 55 2.47 3.42 -2.36
N ILE A 56 1.26 3.31 -2.90
CA ILE A 56 0.64 4.23 -3.85
C ILE A 56 -0.75 4.50 -3.28
N VAL A 57 -0.95 5.69 -2.72
CA VAL A 57 -2.18 6.05 -2.02
C VAL A 57 -2.80 7.28 -2.66
N LEU A 58 -4.09 7.18 -2.99
CA LEU A 58 -4.90 8.29 -3.48
C LEU A 58 -6.02 8.56 -2.47
N ALA A 59 -6.10 9.80 -2.02
CA ALA A 59 -7.22 10.32 -1.25
C ALA A 59 -8.02 11.32 -2.09
N ASP A 60 -9.33 11.32 -1.91
CA ASP A 60 -10.25 12.33 -2.43
C ASP A 60 -11.03 12.92 -1.26
N ASN A 61 -10.92 14.24 -1.05
CA ASN A 61 -11.50 14.94 0.11
C ASN A 61 -11.13 14.28 1.46
N ASP A 62 -9.84 14.01 1.65
CA ASP A 62 -9.26 13.36 2.83
C ASP A 62 -9.77 11.93 3.12
N LYS A 63 -10.45 11.28 2.17
CA LYS A 63 -10.78 9.85 2.23
C LYS A 63 -10.01 9.04 1.21
N ILE A 64 -9.36 7.97 1.67
CA ILE A 64 -8.53 7.09 0.83
C ILE A 64 -9.44 6.28 -0.10
N LYS A 65 -9.23 6.46 -1.39
CA LYS A 65 -9.92 5.77 -2.49
C LYS A 65 -9.12 4.62 -3.07
N LEU A 66 -7.79 4.75 -3.10
CA LEU A 66 -6.87 3.72 -3.55
C LEU A 66 -5.76 3.57 -2.52
N TYR A 67 -5.51 2.34 -2.11
CA TYR A 67 -4.42 2.00 -1.21
C TYR A 67 -3.71 0.75 -1.74
N VAL A 68 -2.53 0.97 -2.30
CA VAL A 68 -1.66 -0.09 -2.81
C VAL A 68 -0.37 -0.08 -2.02
N GLY A 69 0.21 -1.23 -1.73
CA GLY A 69 1.52 -1.33 -1.09
C GLY A 69 1.99 -2.76 -0.95
N SER A 70 3.17 -2.96 -0.36
CA SER A 70 3.73 -4.30 -0.14
C SER A 70 4.01 -4.61 1.32
N LEU A 71 3.58 -5.81 1.72
CA LEU A 71 3.87 -6.41 3.02
C LEU A 71 4.85 -7.56 2.86
N ASP A 72 5.94 -7.53 3.63
CA ASP A 72 6.87 -8.67 3.72
C ASP A 72 6.15 -9.90 4.31
N GLU A 73 5.25 -9.67 5.27
CA GLU A 73 4.47 -10.72 5.93
C GLU A 73 2.99 -10.35 5.98
N LEU A 74 2.12 -11.28 5.56
CA LEU A 74 0.67 -11.11 5.64
C LEU A 74 0.19 -10.77 7.06
N ALA A 75 0.90 -11.24 8.09
CA ALA A 75 0.61 -10.98 9.50
C ALA A 75 0.65 -9.49 9.88
N LEU A 76 1.24 -8.62 9.05
CA LEU A 76 1.23 -7.17 9.25
C LEU A 76 -0.05 -6.49 8.78
N LEU A 77 -0.96 -7.19 8.09
CA LEU A 77 -2.22 -6.62 7.61
C LEU A 77 -3.07 -5.94 8.70
N PRO A 78 -3.22 -6.48 9.93
CA PRO A 78 -3.93 -5.81 11.01
C PRO A 78 -3.42 -4.40 11.29
N LYS A 79 -2.10 -4.19 11.28
CA LYS A 79 -1.51 -2.87 11.50
C LYS A 79 -1.88 -1.86 10.41
N VAL A 80 -2.13 -2.31 9.17
CA VAL A 80 -2.61 -1.42 8.10
C VAL A 80 -3.98 -0.86 8.48
N LEU A 81 -4.87 -1.70 8.99
CA LEU A 81 -6.21 -1.28 9.39
C LEU A 81 -6.16 -0.42 10.65
N ASP A 82 -5.36 -0.80 11.66
CA ASP A 82 -5.20 -0.04 12.91
C ASP A 82 -4.79 1.41 12.65
N TYR A 83 -3.90 1.64 11.68
CA TYR A 83 -3.39 2.98 11.37
C TYR A 83 -4.25 3.76 10.37
N TYR A 84 -4.86 3.10 9.38
CA TYR A 84 -5.38 3.79 8.20
C TYR A 84 -6.87 3.55 7.92
N GLN A 85 -7.51 2.57 8.55
CA GLN A 85 -8.90 2.22 8.23
C GLN A 85 -9.89 3.37 8.48
N ALA A 86 -9.66 4.21 9.49
CA ALA A 86 -10.53 5.35 9.80
C ALA A 86 -10.61 6.37 8.64
N ASP A 87 -9.57 6.42 7.81
CA ASP A 87 -9.45 7.34 6.68
C ASP A 87 -9.85 6.68 5.35
N PHE A 88 -10.18 5.39 5.34
CA PHE A 88 -10.69 4.71 4.15
C PHE A 88 -12.08 5.21 3.76
N ALA A 89 -12.29 5.39 2.46
CA ALA A 89 -13.62 5.54 1.91
C ALA A 89 -14.38 4.20 1.98
N ALA A 90 -15.72 4.25 1.97
CA ALA A 90 -16.54 3.04 2.00
C ALA A 90 -16.32 2.13 0.77
N ASP A 91 -15.88 2.72 -0.34
CA ASP A 91 -15.59 2.11 -1.63
C ASP A 91 -14.07 2.03 -1.91
N VAL A 92 -13.23 2.04 -0.87
CA VAL A 92 -11.77 1.98 -1.03
C VAL A 92 -11.34 0.73 -1.81
N LEU A 93 -10.42 0.92 -2.76
CA LEU A 93 -9.75 -0.17 -3.46
C LEU A 93 -8.41 -0.50 -2.76
N LEU A 94 -8.32 -1.72 -2.22
CA LEU A 94 -7.16 -2.24 -1.48
C LEU A 94 -6.45 -3.33 -2.30
N ILE A 95 -5.22 -3.06 -2.74
CA ILE A 95 -4.38 -4.03 -3.47
C ILE A 95 -3.04 -4.17 -2.75
N LEU A 96 -2.79 -5.31 -2.13
CA LEU A 96 -1.57 -5.56 -1.39
C LEU A 96 -0.71 -6.61 -2.07
N PHE A 97 0.55 -6.26 -2.33
CA PHE A 97 1.55 -7.20 -2.80
C PHE A 97 2.22 -7.85 -1.59
N VAL A 98 2.00 -9.14 -1.38
CA VAL A 98 2.42 -9.84 -0.17
C VAL A 98 3.50 -10.84 -0.51
N VAL A 99 4.66 -10.71 0.14
CA VAL A 99 5.85 -11.50 -0.20
C VAL A 99 5.65 -12.98 0.18
N ASN A 100 5.06 -13.24 1.35
CA ASN A 100 4.94 -14.59 1.91
C ASN A 100 3.63 -15.34 1.56
N ILE A 101 3.00 -15.03 0.42
CA ILE A 101 1.92 -15.84 -0.18
C ILE A 101 2.29 -16.25 -1.60
N ASN A 102 1.88 -17.44 -2.03
CA ASN A 102 2.21 -17.99 -3.37
C ASN A 102 1.01 -18.03 -4.33
N LYS A 103 -0.20 -17.78 -3.85
CA LYS A 103 -1.43 -17.70 -4.63
C LYS A 103 -2.16 -16.41 -4.29
N PRO A 104 -2.78 -15.74 -5.27
CA PRO A 104 -3.57 -14.56 -4.99
C PRO A 104 -4.80 -14.94 -4.14
N LEU A 105 -5.19 -14.03 -3.25
CA LEU A 105 -6.32 -14.18 -2.33
C LEU A 105 -7.17 -12.91 -2.34
N VAL A 106 -8.47 -13.07 -2.08
CA VAL A 106 -9.36 -11.97 -1.73
C VAL A 106 -9.69 -12.11 -0.26
N ILE A 107 -9.05 -11.31 0.58
CA ILE A 107 -9.11 -11.42 2.03
C ILE A 107 -10.24 -10.55 2.55
N GLU A 108 -11.20 -11.15 3.24
CA GLU A 108 -12.20 -10.43 4.02
C GLU A 108 -11.66 -10.13 5.42
N PHE A 109 -11.51 -8.85 5.73
CA PHE A 109 -10.99 -8.41 7.02
C PHE A 109 -11.44 -6.98 7.36
N GLY A 110 -11.90 -6.75 8.60
CA GLY A 110 -12.36 -5.42 9.04
C GLY A 110 -13.54 -4.85 8.24
N GLY A 111 -14.35 -5.70 7.60
CA GLY A 111 -15.44 -5.27 6.70
C GLY A 111 -14.99 -4.87 5.30
N LEU A 112 -13.72 -5.09 4.96
CA LEU A 112 -13.11 -4.73 3.68
C LEU A 112 -12.83 -5.99 2.86
N ASN A 113 -12.77 -5.84 1.53
CA ASN A 113 -12.24 -6.84 0.62
C ASN A 113 -10.85 -6.39 0.15
N ILE A 114 -9.82 -7.17 0.46
CA ILE A 114 -8.43 -6.85 0.17
C ILE A 114 -7.90 -7.81 -0.89
N ALA A 115 -7.48 -7.29 -2.03
CA ALA A 115 -6.81 -8.09 -3.06
C ALA A 115 -5.36 -8.31 -2.65
N ALA A 116 -5.00 -9.52 -2.22
CA ALA A 116 -3.64 -9.89 -1.87
C ALA A 116 -2.99 -10.67 -3.03
N ILE A 117 -1.90 -10.14 -3.58
CA ILE A 117 -1.19 -10.70 -4.73
C ILE A 117 0.21 -11.11 -4.27
N GLY A 118 0.58 -12.38 -4.50
CA GLY A 118 1.90 -12.87 -4.16
C GLY A 118 2.98 -12.21 -5.03
N MET A 119 3.96 -11.55 -4.41
CA MET A 119 5.07 -10.93 -5.13
C MET A 119 6.32 -10.85 -4.25
N GLN A 120 7.37 -11.61 -4.62
CA GLN A 120 8.64 -11.60 -3.88
C GLN A 120 9.59 -10.49 -4.34
N GLU A 121 9.58 -10.21 -5.65
CA GLU A 121 10.39 -9.19 -6.29
C GLU A 121 9.53 -8.50 -7.36
N GLY A 122 9.76 -7.21 -7.56
CA GLY A 122 9.00 -6.42 -8.53
C GLY A 122 8.92 -4.96 -8.13
N LEU A 123 8.53 -4.11 -9.09
CA LEU A 123 8.24 -2.71 -8.82
C LEU A 123 6.72 -2.54 -8.78
N ILE A 124 6.17 -2.29 -7.59
CA ILE A 124 4.71 -2.16 -7.35
C ILE A 124 4.03 -1.24 -8.37
N TRP A 125 4.69 -0.16 -8.77
CA TRP A 125 4.16 0.76 -9.78
C TRP A 125 3.97 0.12 -11.15
N ASN A 126 4.92 -0.70 -11.60
CA ASN A 126 4.83 -1.38 -12.88
C ASN A 126 3.72 -2.44 -12.84
N GLU A 127 3.69 -3.24 -11.77
CA GLU A 127 2.62 -4.24 -11.58
C GLU A 127 1.24 -3.59 -11.53
N LEU A 128 1.12 -2.44 -10.87
CA LEU A 128 -0.15 -1.72 -10.80
C LEU A 128 -0.58 -1.16 -12.16
N ILE A 129 0.37 -0.65 -12.97
CA ILE A 129 0.12 -0.23 -14.35
C ILE A 129 -0.37 -1.42 -15.19
N ASP A 130 0.28 -2.57 -15.07
CA ASP A 130 -0.07 -3.78 -15.81
C ASP A 130 -1.47 -4.29 -15.42
N ILE A 131 -1.81 -4.27 -14.12
CA ILE A 131 -3.16 -4.59 -13.62
C ILE A 131 -4.19 -3.60 -14.17
N ALA A 132 -3.85 -2.31 -14.25
CA ALA A 132 -4.69 -1.27 -14.81
C ALA A 132 -4.78 -1.31 -16.35
N ALA A 133 -4.02 -2.20 -17.01
CA ALA A 133 -3.89 -2.29 -18.46
C ALA A 133 -3.52 -0.96 -19.13
N LEU A 134 -2.65 -0.19 -18.47
CA LEU A 134 -2.13 1.09 -18.96
C LEU A 134 -0.71 0.92 -19.53
N ASP A 135 -0.29 1.87 -20.36
CA ASP A 135 1.06 1.95 -20.89
C ASP A 135 1.69 3.34 -20.69
N LYS A 136 2.96 3.49 -21.08
CA LYS A 136 3.72 4.73 -20.88
C LYS A 136 3.07 5.94 -21.58
N GLY A 137 2.39 5.72 -22.70
CA GLY A 137 1.69 6.74 -23.48
C GLY A 137 0.54 7.37 -22.70
N ASP A 138 -0.17 6.59 -21.88
CA ASP A 138 -1.30 7.07 -21.08
C ASP A 138 -0.91 8.14 -20.06
N PHE A 139 0.36 8.21 -19.67
CA PHE A 139 0.88 9.12 -18.66
C PHE A 139 1.57 10.36 -19.23
N LYS A 140 1.56 10.55 -20.56
CA LYS A 140 2.31 11.63 -21.21
C LYS A 140 1.77 13.00 -20.79
N GLY A 141 2.65 13.84 -20.26
CA GLY A 141 2.32 15.21 -19.84
C GLY A 141 1.65 15.33 -18.47
N GLN A 142 1.41 14.21 -17.78
CA GLN A 142 0.76 14.21 -16.46
C GLN A 142 1.76 14.46 -15.32
N SER A 143 1.30 15.15 -14.28
CA SER A 143 1.99 15.24 -12.99
C SER A 143 2.01 13.90 -12.24
N ALA A 144 2.69 13.82 -11.09
CA ALA A 144 2.76 12.56 -10.35
C ALA A 144 1.40 12.18 -9.73
N SER A 145 0.66 13.16 -9.21
CA SER A 145 -0.70 12.96 -8.71
C SER A 145 -1.68 12.55 -9.81
N GLU A 146 -1.61 13.20 -10.98
CA GLU A 146 -2.47 12.90 -12.13
C GLU A 146 -2.30 11.46 -12.63
N LYS A 147 -1.07 10.93 -12.61
CA LYS A 147 -0.81 9.52 -12.98
C LYS A 147 -1.52 8.55 -12.04
N ILE A 148 -1.51 8.82 -10.73
CA ILE A 148 -2.23 7.98 -9.77
C ILE A 148 -3.75 8.07 -9.99
N VAL A 149 -4.27 9.27 -10.29
CA VAL A 149 -5.69 9.44 -10.64
C VAL A 149 -6.05 8.65 -11.91
N THR A 150 -5.21 8.65 -12.94
CA THR A 150 -5.38 7.86 -14.16
C THR A 150 -5.42 6.36 -13.86
N VAL A 151 -4.47 5.86 -13.06
CA VAL A 151 -4.44 4.46 -12.60
C VAL A 151 -5.72 4.11 -11.82
N TYR A 152 -6.11 4.94 -10.84
CA TYR A 152 -7.32 4.71 -10.05
C TYR A 152 -8.57 4.61 -10.93
N LYS A 153 -8.71 5.49 -11.92
CA LYS A 153 -9.85 5.45 -12.86
C LYS A 153 -9.85 4.20 -13.73
N ALA A 154 -8.68 3.78 -14.22
CA ALA A 154 -8.54 2.56 -15.01
C ALA A 154 -8.85 1.29 -14.20
N LEU A 155 -8.67 1.32 -12.88
CA LEU A 155 -9.01 0.24 -11.96
C LEU A 155 -10.50 0.19 -11.56
N SER A 156 -11.37 1.02 -12.13
CA SER A 156 -12.81 1.05 -11.79
C SER A 156 -13.52 -0.31 -11.96
N ASP A 157 -13.12 -1.10 -12.96
CA ASP A 157 -13.64 -2.44 -13.22
C ASP A 157 -12.71 -3.55 -12.71
N PHE A 158 -11.73 -3.22 -11.86
CA PHE A 158 -10.80 -4.20 -11.32
C PHE A 158 -11.54 -5.29 -10.54
N LYS A 159 -11.32 -6.54 -10.95
CA LYS A 159 -11.85 -7.73 -10.28
C LYS A 159 -10.69 -8.47 -9.63
N PRO A 160 -10.58 -8.45 -8.29
CA PRO A 160 -9.59 -9.24 -7.57
C PRO A 160 -9.67 -10.71 -7.99
N LYS A 161 -8.51 -11.31 -8.24
CA LYS A 161 -8.39 -12.74 -8.55
C LYS A 161 -8.02 -13.50 -7.28
N GLY A 162 -8.35 -14.79 -7.24
CA GLY A 162 -7.98 -15.68 -6.15
C GLY A 162 -9.16 -16.15 -5.31
N ASP A 163 -8.87 -17.04 -4.37
CA ASP A 163 -9.87 -17.57 -3.46
C ASP A 163 -10.30 -16.49 -2.47
N LYS A 164 -11.60 -16.41 -2.21
CA LYS A 164 -12.15 -15.53 -1.19
C LYS A 164 -12.08 -16.23 0.17
N VAL A 165 -11.39 -15.61 1.13
CA VAL A 165 -11.06 -16.23 2.42
C VAL A 165 -11.13 -15.22 3.56
N SER A 166 -11.31 -15.71 4.79
CA SER A 166 -11.10 -14.89 5.99
C SER A 166 -9.61 -14.59 6.19
N PHE A 167 -9.29 -13.57 7.00
CA PHE A 167 -7.91 -13.30 7.39
C PHE A 167 -7.24 -14.48 8.12
N GLU A 168 -7.95 -15.14 9.03
CA GLU A 168 -7.43 -16.31 9.77
C GLU A 168 -7.06 -17.45 8.81
N GLU A 169 -7.92 -17.73 7.83
CA GLU A 169 -7.63 -18.73 6.81
C GLU A 169 -6.46 -18.28 5.92
N ALA A 170 -6.39 -17.01 5.54
CA ALA A 170 -5.31 -16.48 4.72
C ALA A 170 -3.93 -16.65 5.40
N LEU A 171 -3.84 -16.49 6.73
CA LEU A 171 -2.60 -16.72 7.48
C LEU A 171 -2.09 -18.17 7.38
N THR A 172 -3.00 -19.15 7.29
CA THR A 172 -2.64 -20.57 7.09
C THR A 172 -2.10 -20.86 5.69
N ARG A 173 -2.29 -19.93 4.74
CA ARG A 173 -1.82 -20.02 3.35
C ARG A 173 -0.50 -19.29 3.12
N THR A 174 0.11 -18.76 4.17
CA THR A 174 1.45 -18.18 4.09
C THR A 174 2.51 -19.25 3.89
N VAL A 175 3.63 -18.87 3.30
CA VAL A 175 4.76 -19.77 3.03
C VAL A 175 6.03 -19.26 3.70
N GLU A 176 6.87 -20.17 4.18
CA GLU A 176 8.22 -19.81 4.59
C GLU A 176 9.07 -19.43 3.38
N LEU A 177 9.55 -18.19 3.37
CA LEU A 177 10.41 -17.70 2.32
C LEU A 177 11.87 -18.03 2.65
N LYS A 178 12.46 -18.95 1.90
CA LYS A 178 13.92 -19.08 1.86
C LYS A 178 14.47 -17.91 1.05
N ARG A 179 14.95 -16.86 1.72
CA ARG A 179 15.75 -15.83 1.05
C ARG A 179 16.96 -16.51 0.41
N ALA A 180 16.95 -16.65 -0.93
CA ALA A 180 18.16 -16.98 -1.65
C ALA A 180 19.16 -15.87 -1.34
N GLY A 181 20.23 -16.19 -0.60
CA GLY A 181 21.21 -15.20 -0.17
C GLY A 181 21.76 -14.46 -1.37
N ARG A 182 21.34 -13.21 -1.57
CA ARG A 182 22.09 -12.29 -2.41
C ARG A 182 23.30 -11.88 -1.58
N GLY A 183 24.44 -12.46 -1.91
CA GLY A 183 25.74 -11.95 -1.46
C GLY A 183 25.85 -10.46 -1.81
N PRO A 184 26.74 -9.72 -1.12
CA PRO A 184 26.88 -8.28 -1.33
C PRO A 184 27.19 -8.00 -2.81
N VAL A 185 26.42 -7.10 -3.42
CA VAL A 185 26.77 -6.41 -4.67
C VAL A 185 27.41 -5.08 -4.35
#